data_AF-A0A934WMQ5-F1
#
_entry.id   AF-A0A934WMQ5-F1
#
_cell.length_a   1.000
_cell.length_b   1.000
_cell.length_c   1.000
_cell.angle_alpha   90.00
_cell.angle_beta   90.00
_cell.angle_gamma   90.00
#
_symmetry.space_group_name_H-M   'P 1'
#
loop_
_entity.id
_entity.type
_entity.pdbx_description
1 polymer ?
#
loop_
_entity_poly.entity_id
_entity_poly.type
_entity_poly.pdbx_seq_one_letter_code
_entity_poly.pdbx_strand_id
1 'polypeptide(L)' 'MRLRPLRLAALVLALAAPLAAQPQGLPRHVPGTICYTPQGWCWAVYPGPAGTRCACPANGLWFQGVLV' A
#
# COMPACT_ATOMS: atom_id res chain seq x y z
N MET A 1 -17.49 46.43 -1.81
CA MET A 1 -16.46 45.41 -1.47
C MET A 1 -16.89 44.05 -2.03
N ARG A 2 -16.28 43.61 -3.15
CA ARG A 2 -16.69 42.43 -3.95
C ARG A 2 -16.15 41.12 -3.34
N LEU A 3 -16.67 40.72 -2.18
CA LEU A 3 -16.25 39.49 -1.46
C LEU A 3 -16.95 38.20 -1.93
N ARG A 4 -18.00 38.32 -2.76
CA ARG A 4 -18.80 37.18 -3.24
C ARG A 4 -18.03 36.15 -4.10
N PRO A 5 -17.15 36.52 -5.05
CA PRO A 5 -16.48 35.53 -5.90
C PRO A 5 -15.41 34.74 -5.13
N LEU A 6 -14.80 35.34 -4.11
CA LEU A 6 -13.79 34.69 -3.27
C LEU A 6 -14.38 33.53 -2.46
N ARG A 7 -15.63 33.67 -2.01
CA ARG A 7 -16.34 32.63 -1.26
C ARG A 7 -16.67 31.41 -2.13
N LEU A 8 -17.04 31.63 -3.39
CA LEU A 8 -17.26 30.52 -4.33
C LEU A 8 -15.96 29.79 -4.66
N ALA A 9 -14.87 30.52 -4.90
CA ALA A 9 -13.57 29.91 -5.19
C ALA A 9 -13.06 29.04 -4.03
N ALA A 10 -13.24 29.50 -2.79
CA ALA A 10 -12.88 28.72 -1.60
C ALA A 10 -13.73 27.45 -1.44
N LEU A 11 -15.01 27.48 -1.82
CA LEU A 11 -15.89 26.32 -1.76
C LEU A 11 -15.47 25.24 -2.77
N VAL A 12 -15.08 25.65 -3.99
CA VAL A 12 -14.61 24.72 -5.04
C VAL A 12 -13.28 24.08 -4.65
N LEU A 13 -12.35 24.83 -4.05
CA LEU A 13 -11.07 24.27 -3.58
C LEU A 13 -11.25 23.27 -2.43
N ALA A 14 -12.23 23.48 -1.55
CA ALA A 14 -12.54 22.55 -0.45
C ALA A 14 -13.15 21.23 -0.95
N LEU A 15 -13.87 21.25 -2.07
CA LEU A 15 -14.41 20.06 -2.74
C LEU A 15 -13.35 19.26 -3.51
N ALA A 16 -12.21 19.89 -3.84
CA ALA A 16 -11.07 19.23 -4.47
C ALA A 16 -10.09 18.61 -3.44
N ALA A 17 -10.48 18.52 -2.17
CA ALA A 17 -9.72 17.79 -1.17
C ALA A 17 -9.46 16.37 -1.70
N PRO A 18 -8.20 15.88 -1.66
CA PRO A 18 -7.87 14.56 -2.17
C PRO A 18 -8.74 13.57 -1.40
N LEU A 19 -9.53 12.76 -2.13
CA LEU A 19 -10.14 11.57 -1.56
C LEU A 19 -9.02 10.87 -0.80
N ALA A 20 -9.14 10.86 0.53
CA ALA A 20 -8.17 10.25 1.40
C ALA A 20 -7.85 8.88 0.80
N ALA A 21 -6.56 8.63 0.54
CA ALA A 21 -6.09 7.32 0.13
C ALA A 21 -6.59 6.35 1.18
N GLN A 22 -7.70 5.66 0.89
CA GLN A 22 -8.19 4.60 1.74
C GLN A 22 -7.01 3.63 1.78
N PRO A 23 -6.44 3.32 2.97
CA PRO A 23 -5.49 2.24 3.04
C PRO A 23 -6.27 1.02 2.56
N GLN A 24 -6.06 0.64 1.30
CA GLN A 24 -6.60 -0.58 0.76
C GLN A 24 -6.15 -1.63 1.75
N GLY A 25 -7.11 -2.18 2.50
CA GLY A 25 -6.82 -2.96 3.68
C GLY A 25 -5.78 -3.99 3.30
N LEU A 26 -4.53 -3.74 3.72
CA LEU A 26 -3.45 -4.68 3.49
C LEU A 26 -4.01 -5.99 4.04
N PRO A 27 -4.00 -7.09 3.27
CA PRO A 27 -4.49 -8.37 3.75
C PRO A 27 -3.96 -8.56 5.16
N ARG A 28 -4.83 -8.90 6.12
CA ARG A 28 -4.39 -9.11 7.50
C ARG A 28 -3.28 -10.16 7.46
N HIS A 29 -2.05 -9.71 7.63
CA HIS A 29 -0.84 -10.51 7.50
C HIS A 29 -0.15 -10.55 8.85
N VAL A 30 0.45 -11.69 9.15
CA VAL A 30 1.25 -11.86 10.36
C VAL A 30 2.60 -11.16 10.13
N PRO A 31 3.20 -10.51 11.15
CA PRO A 31 4.57 -10.00 11.04
C PRO A 31 5.54 -11.07 10.54
N GLY A 32 6.57 -10.64 9.80
CA GLY A 32 7.56 -11.54 9.22
C GLY A 32 7.07 -12.31 7.99
N THR A 33 6.01 -11.86 7.32
CA THR A 33 5.53 -12.43 6.05
C THR A 33 5.86 -11.58 4.82
N ILE A 34 6.58 -10.46 4.97
CA ILE A 34 7.03 -9.67 3.82
C ILE A 34 8.22 -10.39 3.18
N CYS A 35 8.03 -10.90 1.96
CA CYS A 35 9.07 -11.53 1.16
C CYS A 35 9.54 -10.53 0.10
N TYR A 36 10.78 -10.05 0.22
CA TYR A 36 11.41 -9.23 -0.81
C TYR A 36 12.00 -10.10 -1.90
N THR A 37 11.60 -9.81 -3.13
CA THR A 37 11.96 -10.51 -4.37
C THR A 37 12.61 -9.52 -5.34
N PRO A 38 13.29 -9.98 -6.40
CA PRO A 38 13.80 -9.08 -7.45
C PRO A 38 12.73 -8.21 -8.12
N GLN A 39 11.46 -8.63 -8.08
CA GLN A 39 10.33 -7.96 -8.71
C GLN A 39 9.58 -6.99 -7.77
N GLY A 40 9.95 -6.93 -6.49
CA GLY A 40 9.26 -6.14 -5.47
C GLY A 40 9.02 -6.96 -4.20
N TRP A 41 7.90 -6.72 -3.52
CA TRP A 41 7.52 -7.46 -2.32
C TRP A 41 6.22 -8.22 -2.53
N CYS A 42 6.08 -9.32 -1.79
CA CYS A 42 4.89 -10.17 -1.78
C CYS A 42 4.71 -10.80 -0.39
N TRP A 43 3.52 -11.37 -0.14
CA TRP A 43 3.25 -12.08 1.10
C TRP A 43 3.75 -13.52 1.03
N ALA A 44 4.72 -13.87 1.86
CA ALA A 44 5.16 -15.24 2.05
C ALA A 44 4.02 -16.12 2.59
N VAL A 45 4.04 -17.39 2.22
CA VAL A 45 3.09 -18.39 2.75
C VAL A 45 3.27 -18.60 4.25
N TYR A 46 4.52 -18.50 4.73
CA TYR A 46 4.88 -18.70 6.14
C TYR A 46 5.71 -17.52 6.66
N PRO A 47 5.46 -17.08 7.91
CA PRO A 47 6.33 -16.11 8.56
C PRO A 47 7.66 -16.73 8.96
N GLY A 48 8.66 -15.90 9.20
CA GLY A 48 9.96 -16.34 9.69
C GLY A 48 10.87 -15.17 10.05
N PRO A 49 12.07 -15.46 10.58
CA PRO A 49 13.07 -14.44 10.87
C PRO A 49 13.51 -13.70 9.60
N ALA A 50 13.84 -12.42 9.74
CA ALA A 50 14.46 -11.64 8.67
C ALA A 50 15.74 -12.34 8.18
N GLY A 51 15.97 -12.31 6.87
CA GLY A 51 17.12 -12.98 6.24
C GLY A 51 16.87 -14.43 5.83
N THR A 52 15.75 -15.04 6.22
CA THR A 52 15.42 -16.41 5.78
C THR A 52 14.85 -16.43 4.37
N ARG A 53 15.12 -17.54 3.63
CA ARG A 53 14.55 -17.74 2.29
C ARG A 53 13.03 -17.86 2.39
N CYS A 54 12.33 -17.19 1.50
CA CYS A 54 10.87 -17.27 1.39
C CYS A 54 10.43 -17.51 -0.06
N ALA A 55 9.19 -17.96 -0.19
CA ALA A 55 8.48 -18.03 -1.45
C ALA A 55 7.05 -17.52 -1.28
N CYS A 56 6.51 -16.90 -2.33
CA CYS A 56 5.18 -16.32 -2.34
C CYS A 56 4.48 -16.56 -3.68
N PRO A 57 3.16 -16.80 -3.67
CA PRO A 57 2.35 -16.74 -4.88
C PRO A 57 1.97 -15.27 -5.17
N ALA A 58 2.25 -14.79 -6.39
CA ALA A 58 1.73 -13.52 -6.88
C ALA A 58 1.37 -13.64 -8.37
N ASN A 59 0.19 -13.15 -8.77
CA ASN A 59 -0.28 -13.19 -10.16
C ASN A 59 -0.21 -14.59 -10.81
N GLY A 60 -0.43 -15.66 -10.03
CA GLY A 60 -0.38 -17.05 -10.52
C GLY A 60 1.03 -17.64 -10.67
N LEU A 61 2.07 -16.90 -10.33
CA LEU A 61 3.47 -17.34 -10.35
C LEU A 61 4.05 -17.42 -8.94
N TRP A 62 5.10 -18.22 -8.78
CA TRP A 62 5.88 -18.32 -7.56
C TRP A 62 7.13 -17.46 -7.65
N PHE A 63 7.33 -16.60 -6.67
CA PHE A 63 8.53 -15.81 -6.53
C PHE A 63 9.32 -16.26 -5.31
N GLN A 64 10.65 -16.22 -5.43
CA GLN A 64 11.57 -16.51 -4.34
C GLN A 64 12.25 -15.24 -3.88
N GLY A 65 12.57 -15.19 -2.58
CA GLY A 65 13.09 -13.99 -1.96
C GLY A 65 13.64 -14.22 -0.56
N VAL A 66 13.70 -13.13 0.19
CA VAL A 66 14.17 -13.10 1.58
C VAL A 66 13.17 -12.35 2.45
N LEU A 67 12.88 -12.89 3.64
CA LEU A 67 12.01 -12.22 4.61
C LEU A 67 12.67 -10.97 5.19
N VAL A 68 11.85 -9.95 5.44
CA VAL A 68 12.23 -8.71 6.13
C VAL A 68 11.35 -8.42 7.33
#